data_AF-A0A5C5S943-F1
#
_entry.id   AF-A0A5C5S943-F1
#
_cell.length_a   1.000
_cell.length_b   1.000
_cell.length_c   1.000
_cell.angle_alpha   90.00
_cell.angle_beta   90.00
_cell.angle_gamma   90.00
#
_symmetry.space_group_name_H-M   'P 1'
#
loop_
_entity.id
_entity.type
_entity.pdbx_description
1 polymer ?
#
loop_
_entity_poly.entity_id
_entity_poly.type
_entity_poly.pdbx_seq_one_letter_code
_entity_poly.pdbx_strand_id
1 'polypeptide(L)'
;METRLQEKLHLEDSYSDEEISWLLEHIGDKNPKIRDNLVYASFCQAILGERISRSQFQCLTRKLLEEQYLFYRIEELGEATLTRSFTALVLALVLSEDSRERSSFYNGLSAEERMLLFQAIPTYLARERDTTGYHRDYGWVHAFAHGADLLMFASQHVAFPREMYQDIWTCLV
;
A
#
# COMPACT_ATOMS: atom_id res chain seq x y z
N MET A 1 3.66 14.22 16.73
CA MET A 1 3.34 12.88 16.17
C MET A 1 4.61 12.22 15.65
N GLU A 2 5.31 12.87 14.71
CA GLU A 2 6.55 12.35 14.09
C GLU A 2 7.57 11.75 15.08
N THR A 3 8.03 12.52 16.08
CA THR A 3 9.00 12.04 17.08
C THR A 3 8.53 10.80 17.84
N ARG A 4 7.24 10.74 18.18
CA ARG A 4 6.63 9.59 18.86
C ARG A 4 6.68 8.34 17.99
N LEU A 5 6.38 8.49 16.70
CA LEU A 5 6.44 7.37 15.74
C LEU A 5 7.89 6.93 15.48
N GLN A 6 8.84 7.87 15.43
CA GLN A 6 10.27 7.56 15.29
C GLN A 6 10.78 6.72 16.46
N GLU A 7 10.42 7.09 17.70
CA GLU A 7 10.74 6.29 18.88
C GLU A 7 10.06 4.92 18.82
N LYS A 8 8.78 4.86 18.42
CA LYS A 8 8.01 3.61 18.32
C LYS A 8 8.58 2.59 17.34
N LEU A 9 9.32 3.00 16.31
CA LEU A 9 10.02 2.07 15.41
C LEU A 9 11.04 1.17 16.14
N HIS A 10 11.49 1.56 17.32
CA HIS A 10 12.41 0.81 18.16
C HIS A 10 11.75 0.10 19.35
N LEU A 11 10.43 0.20 19.46
CA LEU A 11 9.60 -0.42 20.50
C LEU A 11 8.73 -1.51 19.88
N GLU A 12 7.98 -2.24 20.72
CA GLU A 12 7.01 -3.26 20.29
C GLU A 12 5.55 -2.84 20.56
N ASP A 13 5.33 -1.56 20.85
CA ASP A 13 4.01 -1.02 21.14
C ASP A 13 3.06 -1.10 19.93
N SER A 14 1.76 -1.23 20.21
CA SER A 14 0.70 -1.15 19.20
C SER A 14 0.52 0.26 18.66
N TYR A 15 -0.01 0.38 17.44
CA TYR A 15 -0.34 1.66 16.81
C TYR A 15 -1.78 2.08 17.09
N SER A 16 -1.99 3.35 17.45
CA SER A 16 -3.33 3.91 17.67
C SER A 16 -3.98 4.38 16.35
N ASP A 17 -5.28 4.65 16.38
CA ASP A 17 -6.02 5.15 15.20
C ASP A 17 -5.51 6.52 14.74
N GLU A 18 -5.12 7.38 15.69
CA GLU A 18 -4.53 8.69 15.38
C GLU A 18 -3.16 8.54 14.72
N GLU A 19 -2.40 7.52 15.08
CA GLU A 19 -1.10 7.21 14.47
C GLU A 19 -1.29 6.70 13.05
N ILE A 20 -2.19 5.74 12.84
CA ILE A 20 -2.52 5.22 11.50
C ILE A 20 -3.02 6.36 10.60
N SER A 21 -3.86 7.25 11.13
CA SER A 21 -4.36 8.41 10.39
C SER A 21 -3.24 9.35 9.98
N TRP A 22 -2.30 9.67 10.90
CA TRP A 22 -1.15 10.50 10.57
C TRP A 22 -0.23 9.85 9.53
N LEU A 23 0.00 8.54 9.64
CA LEU A 23 0.78 7.78 8.66
C LEU A 23 0.14 7.85 7.27
N LEU A 24 -1.19 7.73 7.17
CA LEU A 24 -1.93 7.88 5.91
C LEU A 24 -1.84 9.28 5.32
N GLU A 25 -1.96 10.33 6.15
CA GLU A 25 -1.82 11.72 5.70
C GLU A 25 -0.44 12.01 5.10
N HIS A 26 0.60 11.27 5.52
CA HIS A 26 1.99 11.44 5.10
C HIS A 26 2.50 10.32 4.19
N ILE A 27 1.60 9.47 3.66
CA ILE A 27 1.98 8.32 2.80
C ILE A 27 2.73 8.75 1.54
N GLY A 28 2.46 9.95 1.03
CA GLY A 28 3.12 10.55 -0.13
C GLY A 28 4.05 11.71 0.20
N ASP A 29 4.56 11.84 1.44
CA ASP A 29 5.38 12.98 1.83
C ASP A 29 6.62 13.16 0.92
N LYS A 30 6.94 14.40 0.54
CA LYS A 30 8.10 14.70 -0.33
C LYS A 30 9.42 14.34 0.31
N ASN A 31 9.53 14.41 1.63
CA ASN A 31 10.72 14.08 2.36
C ASN A 31 10.83 12.55 2.54
N PRO A 32 11.81 11.87 1.89
CA PRO A 32 11.97 10.43 2.01
C PRO A 32 12.29 9.96 3.44
N LYS A 33 12.80 10.84 4.32
CA LYS A 33 12.98 10.49 5.74
C LYS A 33 11.65 10.34 6.47
N ILE A 34 10.62 11.07 6.06
CA ILE A 34 9.26 10.93 6.60
C ILE A 34 8.58 9.78 5.87
N ARG A 35 8.56 9.79 4.55
CA ARG A 35 7.80 8.80 3.76
C ARG A 35 8.36 7.38 3.87
N ASP A 36 9.65 7.18 3.59
CA ASP A 36 10.26 5.84 3.51
C ASP A 36 10.64 5.35 4.91
N ASN A 37 11.44 6.15 5.63
CA ASN A 37 12.09 5.70 6.87
C ASN A 37 11.15 5.75 8.08
N LEU A 38 10.07 6.52 8.02
CA LEU A 38 9.10 6.61 9.10
C LEU A 38 7.76 5.99 8.69
N VAL A 39 7.07 6.56 7.69
CA VAL A 39 5.70 6.19 7.36
C VAL A 39 5.62 4.75 6.86
N TYR A 40 6.38 4.41 5.81
CA TYR A 40 6.39 3.05 5.28
C TYR A 40 6.96 2.05 6.28
N ALA A 41 8.06 2.40 6.97
CA ALA A 41 8.62 1.56 8.03
C ALA A 41 7.60 1.28 9.16
N SER A 42 6.80 2.27 9.55
CA SER A 42 5.72 2.10 10.52
C SER A 42 4.60 1.21 9.99
N PHE A 43 4.20 1.33 8.73
CA PHE A 43 3.23 0.39 8.13
C PHE A 43 3.78 -1.04 8.10
N CYS A 44 5.05 -1.25 7.80
CA CYS A 44 5.70 -2.56 7.90
C CYS A 44 5.62 -3.11 9.33
N GLN A 45 5.96 -2.33 10.34
CA GLN A 45 5.89 -2.77 11.75
C GLN A 45 4.44 -3.01 12.20
N ALA A 46 3.51 -2.14 11.80
CA ALA A 46 2.10 -2.25 12.12
C ALA A 46 1.48 -3.54 11.55
N ILE A 47 1.71 -3.79 10.26
CA ILE A 47 1.08 -4.89 9.51
C ILE A 47 1.87 -6.19 9.68
N LEU A 48 3.16 -6.22 9.33
CA LEU A 48 3.96 -7.45 9.39
C LEU A 48 4.28 -7.88 10.83
N GLY A 49 4.40 -6.91 11.74
CA GLY A 49 4.60 -7.13 13.17
C GLY A 49 3.30 -7.34 13.95
N GLU A 50 2.14 -7.32 13.27
CA GLU A 50 0.81 -7.51 13.86
C GLU A 50 0.51 -6.56 15.04
N ARG A 51 1.00 -5.31 14.94
CA ARG A 51 0.90 -4.27 15.98
C ARG A 51 -0.32 -3.36 15.81
N ILE A 52 -1.26 -3.77 14.97
CA ILE A 52 -2.60 -3.17 14.85
C ILE A 52 -3.65 -4.26 15.01
N SER A 53 -4.84 -3.88 15.44
CA SER A 53 -5.99 -4.77 15.51
C SER A 53 -6.50 -5.14 14.11
N ARG A 54 -7.23 -6.26 14.01
CA ARG A 54 -7.89 -6.66 12.76
C ARG A 54 -8.89 -5.61 12.27
N SER A 55 -9.58 -4.91 13.17
CA SER A 55 -10.47 -3.80 12.82
C SER A 55 -9.72 -2.61 12.23
N GLN A 56 -8.54 -2.28 12.77
CA GLN A 56 -7.68 -1.24 12.21
C GLN A 56 -7.16 -1.60 10.82
N PHE A 57 -6.72 -2.85 10.63
CA PHE A 57 -6.30 -3.37 9.33
C PHE A 57 -7.42 -3.25 8.26
N GLN A 58 -8.64 -3.64 8.62
CA GLN A 58 -9.81 -3.51 7.73
C GLN A 58 -10.17 -2.05 7.46
N CYS A 59 -10.14 -1.19 8.49
CA CYS A 59 -10.44 0.24 8.36
C CYS A 59 -9.42 0.94 7.44
N LEU A 60 -8.12 0.66 7.63
CA LEU A 60 -7.03 1.13 6.80
C LEU A 60 -7.26 0.75 5.33
N THR A 61 -7.51 -0.53 5.06
CA THR A 61 -7.71 -1.03 3.69
C THR A 61 -8.92 -0.37 3.03
N ARG A 62 -10.04 -0.29 3.75
CA ARG A 62 -11.26 0.34 3.25
C ARG A 62 -11.04 1.81 2.93
N LYS A 63 -10.34 2.55 3.79
CA LYS A 63 -10.03 3.97 3.56
C LYS A 63 -9.17 4.15 2.31
N LEU A 64 -8.13 3.35 2.11
CA LEU A 64 -7.28 3.40 0.91
C LEU A 64 -8.08 3.15 -0.38
N LEU A 65 -9.05 2.23 -0.34
CA LEU A 65 -9.94 1.88 -1.46
C LEU A 65 -10.98 2.98 -1.74
N GLU A 66 -11.75 3.37 -0.72
CA GLU A 66 -12.88 4.30 -0.85
C GLU A 66 -12.42 5.71 -1.25
N GLU A 67 -11.30 6.16 -0.69
CA GLU A 67 -10.71 7.47 -1.03
C GLU A 67 -9.79 7.41 -2.26
N GLN A 68 -9.70 6.25 -2.92
CA GLN A 68 -8.97 6.03 -4.18
C GLN A 68 -7.51 6.50 -4.14
N TYR A 69 -6.79 6.21 -3.06
CA TYR A 69 -5.39 6.63 -2.90
C TYR A 69 -4.48 6.11 -4.03
N LEU A 70 -4.76 4.90 -4.54
CA LEU A 70 -4.04 4.31 -5.66
C LEU A 70 -4.18 5.13 -6.96
N PHE A 71 -5.26 5.90 -7.09
CA PHE A 71 -5.55 6.77 -8.23
C PHE A 71 -5.38 8.26 -7.91
N TYR A 72 -4.73 8.59 -6.78
CA TYR A 72 -4.57 9.96 -6.31
C TYR A 72 -3.95 10.85 -7.40
N ARG A 73 -4.77 11.77 -7.92
CA ARG A 73 -4.40 12.73 -8.98
C ARG A 73 -3.60 12.05 -10.11
N ILE A 74 -4.07 10.89 -10.58
CA ILE A 74 -3.30 10.00 -11.46
C ILE A 74 -2.85 10.61 -12.80
N GLU A 75 -3.47 11.70 -13.25
CA GLU A 75 -3.00 12.42 -14.44
C GLU A 75 -1.78 13.34 -14.16
N GLU A 76 -1.36 13.46 -12.89
CA GLU A 76 -0.23 14.27 -12.45
C GLU A 76 1.00 13.44 -12.11
N LEU A 77 2.17 13.99 -12.48
CA LEU A 77 3.49 13.40 -12.26
C LEU A 77 4.21 14.05 -11.06
N GLY A 78 5.31 13.46 -10.62
CA GLY A 78 6.16 14.00 -9.56
C GLY A 78 5.57 13.74 -8.17
N GLU A 79 5.28 14.79 -7.41
CA GLU A 79 4.86 14.64 -6.01
C GLU A 79 3.57 13.84 -5.83
N ALA A 80 2.57 14.04 -6.70
CA ALA A 80 1.32 13.28 -6.63
C ALA A 80 1.54 11.76 -6.79
N THR A 81 2.57 11.37 -7.55
CA THR A 81 2.97 9.98 -7.76
C THR A 81 3.42 9.31 -6.46
N LEU A 82 3.99 10.05 -5.51
CA LEU A 82 4.47 9.50 -4.24
C LEU A 82 3.32 8.85 -3.46
N THR A 83 2.15 9.50 -3.40
CA THR A 83 0.95 8.96 -2.76
C THR A 83 0.52 7.66 -3.42
N ARG A 84 0.42 7.62 -4.76
CA ARG A 84 -0.02 6.42 -5.50
C ARG A 84 0.97 5.27 -5.32
N SER A 85 2.25 5.56 -5.44
CA SER A 85 3.33 4.60 -5.34
C SER A 85 3.40 3.95 -3.95
N PHE A 86 3.40 4.75 -2.88
CA PHE A 86 3.47 4.21 -1.52
C PHE A 86 2.14 3.59 -1.08
N THR A 87 1.01 4.01 -1.66
CA THR A 87 -0.26 3.29 -1.50
C THR A 87 -0.18 1.90 -2.10
N ALA A 88 0.35 1.75 -3.32
CA ALA A 88 0.53 0.44 -3.94
C ALA A 88 1.38 -0.48 -3.06
N LEU A 89 2.46 0.07 -2.48
CA LEU A 89 3.36 -0.67 -1.60
C LEU A 89 2.72 -1.08 -0.26
N VAL A 90 1.87 -0.23 0.32
CA VAL A 90 1.09 -0.59 1.54
C VAL A 90 0.02 -1.63 1.21
N LEU A 91 -0.68 -1.50 0.08
CA LEU A 91 -1.66 -2.49 -0.37
C LEU A 91 -1.02 -3.85 -0.66
N ALA A 92 0.25 -3.88 -1.09
CA ALA A 92 1.02 -5.10 -1.25
C ALA A 92 1.21 -5.82 0.10
N LEU A 93 1.53 -5.10 1.18
CA LEU A 93 1.58 -5.66 2.54
C LEU A 93 0.22 -6.20 2.98
N VAL A 94 -0.85 -5.47 2.70
CA VAL A 94 -2.23 -5.87 3.02
C VAL A 94 -2.57 -7.20 2.34
N LEU A 95 -2.36 -7.33 1.03
CA LEU A 95 -2.65 -8.57 0.31
C LEU A 95 -1.76 -9.74 0.76
N SER A 96 -0.48 -9.47 1.05
CA SER A 96 0.44 -10.46 1.61
C SER A 96 -0.10 -11.03 2.92
N GLU A 97 -0.52 -10.18 3.85
CA GLU A 97 -1.01 -10.63 5.16
C GLU A 97 -2.42 -11.23 5.09
N ASP A 98 -3.29 -10.72 4.22
CA ASP A 98 -4.62 -11.30 3.99
C ASP A 98 -4.53 -12.75 3.46
N SER A 99 -3.51 -13.07 2.65
CA SER A 99 -3.30 -14.41 2.08
C SER A 99 -2.50 -15.37 2.97
N ARG A 100 -1.85 -14.88 4.02
CA ARG A 100 -0.87 -15.66 4.81
C ARG A 100 -1.55 -16.37 5.97
N GLU A 101 -1.73 -17.69 5.89
CA GLU A 101 -2.45 -18.50 6.91
C GLU A 101 -2.02 -18.29 8.37
N ARG A 102 -0.75 -17.95 8.60
CA ARG A 102 -0.21 -17.71 9.96
C ARG A 102 -0.41 -16.29 10.47
N SER A 103 -0.85 -15.37 9.61
CA SER A 103 -1.11 -13.97 9.97
C SER A 103 -2.37 -13.85 10.81
N SER A 104 -2.38 -12.96 11.80
CA SER A 104 -3.63 -12.54 12.47
C SER A 104 -4.60 -11.81 11.53
N PHE A 105 -4.14 -11.40 10.34
CA PHE A 105 -4.94 -10.82 9.28
C PHE A 105 -5.33 -11.81 8.19
N TYR A 106 -5.06 -13.11 8.34
CA TYR A 106 -5.50 -14.12 7.38
C TYR A 106 -7.01 -14.06 7.15
N ASN A 107 -7.43 -13.99 5.89
CA ASN A 107 -8.81 -13.72 5.51
C ASN A 107 -9.40 -12.47 6.20
N GLY A 108 -8.59 -11.45 6.44
CA GLY A 108 -8.94 -10.18 7.05
C GLY A 108 -9.92 -9.36 6.20
N LEU A 109 -9.78 -9.41 4.89
CA LEU A 109 -10.63 -8.68 3.95
C LEU A 109 -11.93 -9.42 3.63
N SER A 110 -12.96 -8.69 3.23
CA SER A 110 -14.16 -9.29 2.62
C SER A 110 -13.90 -9.76 1.19
N ALA A 111 -14.79 -10.58 0.63
CA ALA A 111 -14.68 -10.99 -0.77
C ALA A 111 -14.79 -9.79 -1.73
N GLU A 112 -15.65 -8.83 -1.38
CA GLU A 112 -15.86 -7.58 -2.11
C GLU A 112 -14.62 -6.68 -2.05
N GLU A 113 -14.01 -6.50 -0.87
CA GLU A 113 -12.78 -5.71 -0.70
C GLU A 113 -11.62 -6.29 -1.52
N ARG A 114 -11.46 -7.64 -1.52
CA ARG A 114 -10.48 -8.31 -2.37
C ARG A 114 -10.74 -8.07 -3.85
N MET A 115 -11.99 -8.23 -4.29
CA MET A 115 -12.35 -8.05 -5.70
C MET A 115 -12.09 -6.61 -6.17
N LEU A 116 -12.43 -5.61 -5.35
CA LEU A 116 -12.14 -4.21 -5.64
C LEU A 116 -10.63 -3.97 -5.79
N LEU A 117 -9.80 -4.54 -4.91
CA LEU A 117 -8.34 -4.47 -5.05
C LEU A 117 -7.87 -5.12 -6.35
N PHE A 118 -8.29 -6.35 -6.62
CA PHE A 118 -7.86 -7.08 -7.82
C PHE A 118 -8.22 -6.32 -9.11
N GLN A 119 -9.39 -5.70 -9.18
CA GLN A 119 -9.82 -4.91 -10.34
C GLN A 119 -9.11 -3.55 -10.45
N ALA A 120 -8.74 -2.95 -9.32
CA ALA A 120 -8.03 -1.68 -9.30
C ALA A 120 -6.61 -1.80 -9.86
N ILE A 121 -5.92 -2.92 -9.64
CA ILE A 121 -4.51 -3.11 -10.01
C ILE A 121 -4.24 -2.95 -11.52
N PRO A 122 -4.88 -3.71 -12.43
CA PRO A 122 -4.61 -3.55 -13.86
C PRO A 122 -5.02 -2.16 -14.35
N THR A 123 -6.09 -1.59 -13.78
CA THR A 123 -6.52 -0.21 -14.08
C THR A 123 -5.46 0.81 -13.66
N TYR A 124 -4.84 0.65 -12.50
CA TYR A 124 -3.76 1.51 -12.02
C TYR A 124 -2.53 1.40 -12.91
N LEU A 125 -2.07 0.18 -13.19
CA LEU A 125 -0.87 -0.05 -14.02
C LEU A 125 -1.05 0.48 -15.45
N ALA A 126 -2.24 0.36 -16.03
CA ALA A 126 -2.53 0.90 -17.36
C ALA A 126 -2.63 2.44 -17.40
N ARG A 127 -2.92 3.08 -16.26
CA ARG A 127 -3.13 4.53 -16.17
C ARG A 127 -1.94 5.31 -15.62
N GLU A 128 -1.08 4.67 -14.81
CA GLU A 128 0.13 5.30 -14.31
C GLU A 128 1.05 5.66 -15.48
N ARG A 129 1.64 6.86 -15.42
CA ARG A 129 2.52 7.40 -16.47
C ARG A 129 3.88 7.81 -15.93
N ASP A 130 4.02 7.94 -14.62
CA ASP A 130 5.26 8.35 -14.01
C ASP A 130 6.22 7.17 -13.90
N THR A 131 7.16 7.13 -14.85
CA THR A 131 8.23 6.11 -14.91
C THR A 131 9.46 6.50 -14.08
N THR A 132 9.37 7.55 -13.25
CA THR A 132 10.48 8.01 -12.43
C THR A 132 10.91 6.94 -11.42
N GLY A 133 12.17 6.52 -11.51
CA GLY A 133 12.79 5.66 -10.51
C GLY A 133 13.19 6.46 -9.27
N TYR A 134 14.34 7.14 -9.37
CA TYR A 134 14.86 8.03 -8.34
C TYR A 134 14.74 9.50 -8.77
N HIS A 135 14.20 10.34 -7.90
CA HIS A 135 14.20 11.79 -8.04
C HIS A 135 15.12 12.43 -7.00
N ARG A 136 15.89 13.47 -7.38
CA ARG A 136 16.87 14.09 -6.47
C ARG A 136 16.24 14.69 -5.22
N ASP A 137 15.06 15.31 -5.37
CA ASP A 137 14.39 16.00 -4.27
C ASP A 137 13.50 15.08 -3.43
N TYR A 138 13.01 13.98 -4.02
CA TYR A 138 12.00 13.12 -3.39
C TYR A 138 12.54 11.75 -2.98
N GLY A 139 13.69 11.33 -3.50
CA GLY A 139 14.17 9.96 -3.35
C GLY A 139 13.47 9.00 -4.31
N TRP A 140 13.18 7.79 -3.84
CA TRP A 140 12.54 6.76 -4.65
C TRP A 140 11.06 7.06 -4.89
N VAL A 141 10.68 7.17 -6.16
CA VAL A 141 9.28 7.33 -6.58
C VAL A 141 8.70 5.96 -6.90
N HIS A 142 9.27 5.20 -7.86
CA HIS A 142 9.03 3.76 -8.04
C HIS A 142 7.56 3.29 -8.22
N ALA A 143 6.69 4.12 -8.80
CA ALA A 143 5.26 3.80 -8.94
C ALA A 143 4.97 2.46 -9.65
N PHE A 144 5.69 2.17 -10.73
CA PHE A 144 5.56 0.88 -11.44
C PHE A 144 6.17 -0.29 -10.68
N ALA A 145 7.27 -0.09 -9.95
CA ALA A 145 7.90 -1.17 -9.18
C ALA A 145 6.99 -1.58 -8.01
N HIS A 146 6.48 -0.62 -7.24
CA HIS A 146 5.53 -0.90 -6.16
C HIS A 146 4.19 -1.41 -6.71
N GLY A 147 3.76 -0.95 -7.89
CA GLY A 147 2.62 -1.50 -8.60
C GLY A 147 2.81 -2.98 -9.01
N ALA A 148 4.02 -3.34 -9.43
CA ALA A 148 4.37 -4.73 -9.75
C ALA A 148 4.41 -5.61 -8.50
N ASP A 149 4.90 -5.10 -7.37
CA ASP A 149 4.83 -5.82 -6.08
C ASP A 149 3.37 -6.10 -5.70
N LEU A 150 2.50 -5.09 -5.81
CA LEU A 150 1.06 -5.24 -5.56
C LEU A 150 0.42 -6.31 -6.47
N LEU A 151 0.73 -6.26 -7.77
CA LEU A 151 0.26 -7.25 -8.75
C LEU A 151 0.76 -8.67 -8.42
N MET A 152 2.02 -8.80 -8.00
CA MET A 152 2.60 -10.09 -7.59
C MET A 152 1.80 -10.70 -6.43
N PHE A 153 1.59 -9.95 -5.34
CA PHE A 153 0.82 -10.46 -4.20
C PHE A 153 -0.64 -10.76 -4.56
N ALA A 154 -1.27 -9.94 -5.41
CA ALA A 154 -2.62 -10.23 -5.90
C ALA A 154 -2.67 -11.55 -6.66
N SER A 155 -1.77 -11.77 -7.63
CA SER A 155 -1.75 -12.99 -8.45
C SER A 155 -1.45 -14.27 -7.67
N GLN A 156 -0.77 -14.17 -6.52
CA GLN A 156 -0.49 -15.29 -5.63
C GLN A 156 -1.62 -15.55 -4.62
N HIS A 157 -2.58 -14.62 -4.49
CA HIS A 157 -3.67 -14.74 -3.55
C HIS A 157 -4.63 -15.88 -3.98
N VAL A 158 -4.99 -16.77 -3.05
CA VAL A 158 -5.84 -17.96 -3.35
C VAL A 158 -7.22 -17.60 -3.93
N ALA A 159 -7.75 -16.44 -3.53
CA ALA A 159 -9.01 -15.89 -4.03
C ALA A 159 -8.88 -15.10 -5.35
N PHE A 160 -7.68 -15.01 -5.95
CA PHE A 160 -7.50 -14.25 -7.20
C PHE A 160 -8.28 -14.92 -8.36
N PRO A 161 -9.17 -14.18 -9.06
CA PRO A 161 -10.01 -14.77 -10.10
C PRO A 161 -9.19 -15.23 -11.31
N ARG A 162 -9.47 -16.43 -11.83
CA ARG A 162 -8.68 -16.99 -12.93
C ARG A 162 -8.87 -16.24 -14.25
N GLU A 163 -10.06 -15.69 -14.44
CA GLU A 163 -10.43 -14.86 -15.57
C GLU A 163 -9.56 -13.60 -15.67
N MET A 164 -9.06 -13.08 -14.55
CA MET A 164 -8.24 -11.86 -14.50
C MET A 164 -6.77 -12.11 -14.87
N TYR A 165 -6.32 -13.36 -15.00
CA TYR A 165 -4.95 -13.64 -15.46
C TYR A 165 -4.66 -13.06 -16.86
N GLN A 166 -5.68 -12.89 -17.71
CA GLN A 166 -5.49 -12.24 -19.02
C GLN A 166 -5.19 -10.74 -18.87
N ASP A 167 -5.84 -10.06 -17.92
CA ASP A 167 -5.60 -8.65 -17.63
C ASP A 167 -4.22 -8.40 -17.02
N ILE A 168 -3.65 -9.40 -16.33
CA ILE A 168 -2.26 -9.35 -15.87
C ILE A 168 -1.30 -9.28 -17.05
N TRP A 169 -1.51 -10.14 -18.06
CA TRP A 169 -0.62 -10.19 -19.22
C TRP A 169 -0.57 -8.85 -19.96
N THR A 170 -1.71 -8.17 -20.10
CA THR A 170 -1.75 -6.86 -20.77
C THR A 170 -1.04 -5.76 -20.01
N CYS A 171 -0.79 -5.92 -18.70
CA CYS A 171 -0.01 -4.98 -17.90
C CYS A 171 1.50 -5.19 -18.00
N LEU A 172 1.97 -6.33 -18.53
CA LEU A 172 3.38 -6.74 -18.55
C LEU A 172 4.06 -6.59 -19.92
N VAL A 173 3.32 -6.18 -20.97
CA VAL A 173 3.82 -6.01 -22.35
C VAL A 173 3.66 -4.61 -22.89
#